data_AF-A0A059X1L2-F1
#
_entry.id   AF-A0A059X1L2-F1
#
_cell.length_a   1.000
_cell.length_b   1.000
_cell.length_c   1.000
_cell.angle_alpha   90.00
_cell.angle_beta   90.00
_cell.angle_gamma   90.00
#
_symmetry.space_group_name_H-M   'P 1'
#
loop_
_entity.id
_entity.type
_entity.pdbx_description
1 polymer ?
#
loop_
_entity_poly.entity_id
_entity_poly.type
_entity_poly.pdbx_seq_one_letter_code
_entity_poly.pdbx_strand_id
1 'polypeptide(L)'
;TVQTRLAVAAMPQVELRDPDNRYNKIAVTAAQEVTPNFSWANYMTTRNVPAVTEINLGQPIFFREVNAMLREVPLEDWKTYLRWMTINSAAPTLSKAFADENFNFYSRYLSGTKEKQPRWKTCVNAVDNNLGEALGQEYIKKAFTPEARARMNELIDNLLAAMKERVNKLDWMSPETKNQAQAKIASFKRKIGSPDKLRGYNGLTVSRDSYAANVFRADQFRVRRDLLDINQPVDRSRWGFTPPTVNASYSGVNNDITFPAGILQPPFFNSAADDAINYGAIGAVIGHEISHGFDDSGSRFDAEGNLKMWWTKKDRTKFEERTSCVVKQFSEYEVQPKLFINGNLTLGENIGDLAGLTIAYDAYKKSLEGKPRPANIDGFTPEQRFFLGWAQVWAGKYTPEAEILQVKTNPHSLPRWRVNGPLSNMPQFAQAFGCKSGAKMVRTDVCLLW
;
A
#
# COMPACT_ATOMS: atom_id res chain seq x y z
N THR A 1 -25.98 16.08 -9.86
CA THR A 1 -26.14 16.10 -8.38
C THR A 1 -24.85 16.61 -7.74
N VAL A 2 -24.86 16.95 -6.45
CA VAL A 2 -23.65 17.33 -5.69
C VAL A 2 -22.55 16.29 -5.87
N GLN A 3 -22.86 15.01 -5.68
CA GLN A 3 -21.91 13.92 -5.77
C GLN A 3 -21.26 13.79 -7.16
N THR A 4 -22.03 13.95 -8.26
CA THR A 4 -21.48 13.89 -9.62
C THR A 4 -20.50 15.01 -9.88
N ARG A 5 -20.80 16.26 -9.47
CA ARG A 5 -19.90 17.40 -9.66
C ARG A 5 -18.59 17.21 -8.90
N LEU A 6 -18.68 16.78 -7.64
CA LEU A 6 -17.50 16.47 -6.82
C LEU A 6 -16.65 15.35 -7.44
N ALA A 7 -17.28 14.29 -7.97
CA ALA A 7 -16.58 13.18 -8.61
C ALA A 7 -15.90 13.58 -9.92
N VAL A 8 -16.53 14.44 -10.74
CA VAL A 8 -15.95 14.94 -12.00
C VAL A 8 -14.74 15.85 -11.73
N ALA A 9 -14.77 16.63 -10.65
CA ALA A 9 -13.66 17.52 -10.30
C ALA A 9 -12.56 16.83 -9.47
N ALA A 10 -12.78 15.61 -9.00
CA ALA A 10 -11.78 14.84 -8.27
C ALA A 10 -10.69 14.34 -9.23
N MET A 11 -9.45 14.39 -8.78
CA MET A 11 -8.31 13.89 -9.54
C MET A 11 -8.44 12.37 -9.77
N PRO A 12 -8.24 11.88 -11.01
CA PRO A 12 -8.23 10.45 -11.30
C PRO A 12 -7.19 9.68 -10.48
N GLN A 13 -7.48 8.41 -10.17
CA GLN A 13 -6.59 7.55 -9.36
C GLN A 13 -5.18 7.42 -9.95
N VAL A 14 -5.05 7.38 -11.28
CA VAL A 14 -3.74 7.32 -11.95
C VAL A 14 -2.92 8.58 -11.66
N GLU A 15 -3.54 9.75 -11.73
CA GLU A 15 -2.87 11.03 -11.48
C GLU A 15 -2.50 11.22 -10.00
N LEU A 16 -3.32 10.71 -9.07
CA LEU A 16 -3.06 10.75 -7.62
C LEU A 16 -1.80 9.96 -7.20
N ARG A 17 -1.31 9.05 -8.05
CA ARG A 17 -0.07 8.30 -7.79
C ARG A 17 1.16 9.19 -7.89
N ASP A 18 1.14 10.23 -8.73
CA ASP A 18 2.26 11.17 -8.80
C ASP A 18 2.23 12.09 -7.57
N PRO A 19 3.23 12.02 -6.67
CA PRO A 19 3.28 12.89 -5.49
C PRO A 19 3.32 14.38 -5.84
N ASP A 20 3.86 14.76 -7.01
CA ASP A 20 3.93 16.16 -7.44
C ASP A 20 2.53 16.74 -7.67
N ASN A 21 1.59 15.93 -8.18
CA ASN A 21 0.21 16.36 -8.42
C ASN A 21 -0.56 16.70 -7.12
N ARG A 22 -0.16 16.09 -6.01
CA ARG A 22 -0.83 16.22 -4.71
C ARG A 22 -0.05 17.04 -3.68
N TYR A 23 1.14 17.56 -4.05
CA TYR A 23 1.94 18.45 -3.23
C TYR A 23 1.79 19.91 -3.70
N ASN A 24 0.76 20.57 -3.18
CA ASN A 24 0.39 21.96 -3.46
C ASN A 24 0.45 22.76 -2.15
N LYS A 25 1.66 22.95 -1.63
CA LYS A 25 1.90 23.73 -0.41
C LYS A 25 1.69 25.22 -0.69
N ILE A 26 0.74 25.84 0.01
CA ILE A 26 0.37 27.26 -0.14
C ILE A 26 0.12 27.92 1.21
N ALA A 27 0.24 29.24 1.26
CA ALA A 27 -0.22 30.02 2.41
C ALA A 27 -1.74 29.88 2.61
N VAL A 28 -2.21 29.92 3.86
CA VAL A 28 -3.66 29.88 4.15
C VAL A 28 -4.41 31.04 3.50
N THR A 29 -3.78 32.22 3.40
CA THR A 29 -4.33 33.37 2.68
C THR A 29 -4.50 33.09 1.18
N ALA A 30 -3.52 32.47 0.55
CA ALA A 30 -3.63 32.06 -0.86
C ALA A 30 -4.71 30.97 -1.06
N ALA A 31 -4.89 30.06 -0.10
CA ALA A 31 -5.98 29.08 -0.15
C ALA A 31 -7.35 29.77 -0.11
N GLN A 32 -7.48 30.85 0.68
CA GLN A 32 -8.69 31.68 0.74
C GLN A 32 -8.97 32.39 -0.60
N GLU A 33 -7.94 32.81 -1.33
CA GLU A 33 -8.08 33.39 -2.68
C GLU A 33 -8.56 32.38 -3.73
N VAL A 34 -8.11 31.12 -3.62
CA VAL A 34 -8.58 30.02 -4.50
C VAL A 34 -10.04 29.64 -4.19
N THR A 35 -10.45 29.80 -2.93
CA THR A 35 -11.77 29.38 -2.43
C THR A 35 -12.48 30.47 -1.63
N PRO A 36 -12.77 31.64 -2.23
CA PRO A 36 -13.30 32.82 -1.52
C PRO A 36 -14.64 32.58 -0.81
N ASN A 37 -15.42 31.58 -1.23
CA ASN A 37 -16.70 31.23 -0.62
C ASN A 37 -16.57 30.23 0.55
N PHE A 38 -15.37 29.73 0.83
CA PHE A 38 -15.09 28.82 1.94
C PHE A 38 -14.20 29.52 2.98
N SER A 39 -14.71 29.71 4.20
CA SER A 39 -13.92 30.36 5.26
C SER A 39 -12.98 29.34 5.93
N TRP A 40 -11.71 29.37 5.54
CA TRP A 40 -10.67 28.53 6.17
C TRP A 40 -10.49 28.85 7.64
N ALA A 41 -10.56 30.14 8.01
CA ALA A 41 -10.47 30.59 9.39
C ALA A 41 -11.57 29.94 10.25
N ASN A 42 -12.84 30.07 9.84
CA ASN A 42 -13.96 29.47 10.58
C ASN A 42 -13.85 27.94 10.61
N TYR A 43 -13.45 27.30 9.50
CA TYR A 43 -13.24 25.86 9.45
C TYR A 43 -12.17 25.42 10.46
N MET A 44 -10.99 26.06 10.46
CA MET A 44 -9.89 25.73 11.36
C MET A 44 -10.26 25.97 12.83
N THR A 45 -10.88 27.10 13.16
CA THR A 45 -11.36 27.41 14.52
C THR A 45 -12.40 26.39 14.98
N THR A 46 -13.41 26.09 14.17
CA THR A 46 -14.47 25.13 14.51
C THR A 46 -13.90 23.72 14.74
N ARG A 47 -12.85 23.36 13.99
CA ARG A 47 -12.20 22.05 14.08
C ARG A 47 -11.08 21.98 15.11
N ASN A 48 -10.80 23.07 15.82
CA ASN A 48 -9.66 23.20 16.76
C ASN A 48 -8.31 22.86 16.10
N VAL A 49 -8.13 23.25 14.84
CA VAL A 49 -6.85 23.14 14.15
C VAL A 49 -5.90 24.17 14.79
N PRO A 50 -4.70 23.77 15.26
CA PRO A 50 -3.69 24.72 15.72
C PRO A 50 -3.37 25.76 14.66
N ALA A 51 -2.93 26.95 15.07
CA ALA A 51 -2.58 28.01 14.13
C ALA A 51 -1.49 27.53 13.15
N VAL A 52 -1.76 27.68 11.85
CA VAL A 52 -0.85 27.35 10.75
C VAL A 52 -0.84 28.49 9.74
N THR A 53 0.33 28.74 9.14
CA THR A 53 0.50 29.74 8.08
C THR A 53 0.38 29.13 6.68
N GLU A 54 0.60 27.83 6.56
CA GLU A 54 0.63 27.09 5.30
C GLU A 54 -0.15 25.77 5.40
N ILE A 55 -0.75 25.35 4.28
CA ILE A 55 -1.43 24.06 4.13
C ILE A 55 -1.06 23.42 2.80
N ASN A 56 -1.27 22.10 2.69
CA ASN A 56 -1.23 21.41 1.41
C ASN A 56 -2.64 21.34 0.79
N LEU A 57 -2.91 22.13 -0.25
CA LEU A 57 -4.20 22.11 -0.98
C LEU A 57 -4.18 21.00 -2.04
N GLY A 58 -4.26 19.74 -1.60
CA GLY A 58 -3.88 18.58 -2.42
C GLY A 58 -4.57 18.40 -3.78
N GLN A 59 -5.74 19.01 -4.02
CA GLN A 59 -6.43 18.97 -5.33
C GLN A 59 -7.00 20.36 -5.67
N PRO A 60 -6.20 21.31 -6.18
CA PRO A 60 -6.66 22.69 -6.39
C PRO A 60 -7.88 22.81 -7.31
N ILE A 61 -7.97 21.97 -8.36
CA ILE A 61 -9.12 21.94 -9.29
C ILE A 61 -10.40 21.53 -8.55
N PHE A 62 -10.35 20.48 -7.73
CA PHE A 62 -11.47 20.06 -6.89
C PHE A 62 -11.95 21.19 -5.97
N PHE A 63 -11.03 21.89 -5.31
CA PHE A 63 -11.39 22.98 -4.41
C PHE A 63 -11.96 24.21 -5.14
N ARG A 64 -11.52 24.50 -6.37
CA ARG A 64 -12.16 25.52 -7.21
C ARG A 64 -13.60 25.15 -7.57
N GLU A 65 -13.85 23.89 -7.89
CA GLU A 65 -15.21 23.40 -8.15
C GLU A 65 -16.08 23.48 -6.89
N VAL A 66 -15.58 23.03 -5.75
CA VAL A 66 -16.29 23.18 -4.46
C VAL A 66 -16.63 24.64 -4.20
N ASN A 67 -15.69 25.56 -4.44
CA ASN A 67 -15.92 26.98 -4.29
C ASN A 67 -17.01 27.54 -5.21
N ALA A 68 -17.09 27.08 -6.47
CA ALA A 68 -18.17 27.43 -7.40
C ALA A 68 -19.51 26.85 -6.91
N MET A 69 -19.51 25.58 -6.51
CA MET A 69 -20.69 24.90 -5.98
C MET A 69 -21.27 25.57 -4.73
N LEU A 70 -20.46 26.20 -3.88
CA LEU A 70 -20.96 26.94 -2.70
C LEU A 70 -21.85 28.13 -3.06
N ARG A 71 -21.73 28.68 -4.29
CA ARG A 71 -22.61 29.74 -4.79
C ARG A 71 -23.77 29.19 -5.62
N GLU A 72 -23.51 28.15 -6.40
CA GLU A 72 -24.45 27.66 -7.42
C GLU A 72 -25.43 26.61 -6.89
N VAL A 73 -24.99 25.75 -5.98
CA VAL A 73 -25.79 24.64 -5.49
C VAL A 73 -26.69 25.13 -4.34
N PRO A 74 -28.02 24.92 -4.42
CA PRO A 74 -28.93 25.28 -3.32
C PRO A 74 -28.52 24.65 -1.99
N LEU A 75 -28.71 25.40 -0.89
CA LEU A 75 -28.37 24.91 0.45
C LEU A 75 -29.07 23.59 0.81
N GLU A 76 -30.30 23.37 0.33
CA GLU A 76 -31.04 22.13 0.58
C GLU A 76 -30.40 20.90 -0.09
N ASP A 77 -29.73 21.08 -1.23
CA ASP A 77 -28.98 20.00 -1.89
C ASP A 77 -27.72 19.65 -1.09
N TRP A 78 -27.02 20.67 -0.56
CA TRP A 78 -25.89 20.46 0.35
C TRP A 78 -26.32 19.73 1.63
N LYS A 79 -27.43 20.16 2.24
CA LYS A 79 -27.98 19.48 3.44
C LYS A 79 -28.38 18.05 3.12
N THR A 80 -28.99 17.79 1.97
CA THR A 80 -29.37 16.45 1.53
C THR A 80 -28.14 15.56 1.35
N TYR A 81 -27.13 16.06 0.64
CA TYR A 81 -25.86 15.36 0.46
C TYR A 81 -25.17 15.05 1.79
N LEU A 82 -25.03 16.04 2.69
CA LEU A 82 -24.35 15.85 3.97
C LEU A 82 -25.13 14.94 4.94
N ARG A 83 -26.47 15.00 4.94
CA ARG A 83 -27.31 14.04 5.68
C ARG A 83 -27.10 12.62 5.17
N TRP A 84 -27.12 12.43 3.84
CA TRP A 84 -26.85 11.12 3.25
C TRP A 84 -25.45 10.60 3.63
N MET A 85 -24.41 11.42 3.47
CA MET A 85 -23.03 11.04 3.84
C MET A 85 -22.91 10.63 5.31
N THR A 86 -23.62 11.33 6.20
CA THR A 86 -23.64 11.04 7.65
C THR A 86 -24.39 9.75 7.97
N ILE A 87 -25.58 9.55 7.40
CA ILE A 87 -26.38 8.34 7.63
C ILE A 87 -25.65 7.13 7.06
N ASN A 88 -25.11 7.25 5.85
CA ASN A 88 -24.43 6.17 5.16
C ASN A 88 -23.15 5.70 5.89
N SER A 89 -22.35 6.64 6.42
CA SER A 89 -21.15 6.29 7.21
C SER A 89 -21.51 5.65 8.55
N ALA A 90 -22.61 6.07 9.18
CA ALA A 90 -23.08 5.52 10.44
C ALA A 90 -23.80 4.17 10.29
N ALA A 91 -24.41 3.90 9.13
CA ALA A 91 -25.33 2.79 8.90
C ALA A 91 -24.84 1.40 9.39
N PRO A 92 -23.57 0.99 9.20
CA PRO A 92 -23.06 -0.29 9.71
C PRO A 92 -23.11 -0.43 11.24
N THR A 93 -23.21 0.70 11.96
CA THR A 93 -23.20 0.77 13.43
C THR A 93 -24.60 0.90 14.04
N LEU A 94 -25.62 1.09 13.22
CA LEU A 94 -27.01 1.32 13.65
C LEU A 94 -27.81 0.00 13.70
N SER A 95 -29.15 0.12 13.76
CA SER A 95 -30.05 -1.03 13.75
C SER A 95 -29.95 -1.85 12.46
N LYS A 96 -30.49 -3.07 12.51
CA LYS A 96 -30.40 -4.07 11.43
C LYS A 96 -30.81 -3.50 10.07
N ALA A 97 -31.87 -2.72 9.99
CA ALA A 97 -32.37 -2.18 8.71
C ALA A 97 -31.31 -1.30 8.00
N PHE A 98 -30.65 -0.39 8.73
CA PHE A 98 -29.58 0.45 8.17
C PHE A 98 -28.37 -0.39 7.76
N ALA A 99 -27.94 -1.31 8.63
CA ALA A 99 -26.79 -2.15 8.34
C ALA A 99 -27.06 -3.11 7.16
N ASP A 100 -28.29 -3.59 7.00
CA ASP A 100 -28.72 -4.45 5.88
C ASP A 100 -28.71 -3.66 4.57
N GLU A 101 -29.23 -2.43 4.57
CA GLU A 101 -29.26 -1.61 3.36
C GLU A 101 -27.85 -1.19 2.91
N ASN A 102 -26.99 -0.80 3.85
CA ASN A 102 -25.59 -0.54 3.54
C ASN A 102 -24.90 -1.79 2.94
N PHE A 103 -25.14 -2.97 3.51
CA PHE A 103 -24.60 -4.23 2.98
C PHE A 103 -25.14 -4.56 1.59
N ASN A 104 -26.43 -4.34 1.33
CA ASN A 104 -27.06 -4.59 0.04
C ASN A 104 -26.33 -3.83 -1.09
N PHE A 105 -25.99 -2.57 -0.85
CA PHE A 105 -25.27 -1.78 -1.84
C PHE A 105 -23.77 -2.09 -1.85
N TYR A 106 -23.07 -1.85 -0.74
CA TYR A 106 -21.59 -1.83 -0.75
C TYR A 106 -20.95 -3.21 -0.79
N SER A 107 -21.63 -4.26 -0.34
CA SER A 107 -21.08 -5.61 -0.31
C SER A 107 -21.76 -6.52 -1.33
N ARG A 108 -23.09 -6.51 -1.40
CA ARG A 108 -23.82 -7.42 -2.30
C ARG A 108 -23.80 -6.93 -3.75
N TYR A 109 -24.17 -5.67 -4.01
CA TYR A 109 -24.17 -5.12 -5.36
C TYR A 109 -22.76 -4.85 -5.89
N LEU A 110 -21.93 -4.11 -5.14
CA LEU A 110 -20.59 -3.72 -5.63
C LEU A 110 -19.56 -4.86 -5.66
N SER A 111 -19.69 -5.87 -4.80
CA SER A 111 -18.66 -6.91 -4.64
C SER A 111 -19.21 -8.33 -4.65
N GLY A 112 -20.48 -8.56 -5.02
CA GLY A 112 -21.06 -9.89 -5.15
C GLY A 112 -21.22 -10.68 -3.85
N THR A 113 -20.98 -10.06 -2.69
CA THR A 113 -21.01 -10.73 -1.37
C THR A 113 -22.41 -11.22 -1.04
N LYS A 114 -22.56 -12.51 -0.72
CA LYS A 114 -23.88 -13.11 -0.48
C LYS A 114 -24.40 -12.88 0.93
N GLU A 115 -23.52 -12.96 1.92
CA GLU A 115 -23.87 -12.92 3.34
C GLU A 115 -22.90 -12.04 4.15
N LYS A 116 -23.40 -11.50 5.26
CA LYS A 116 -22.60 -10.71 6.19
C LYS A 116 -21.61 -11.60 6.94
N GLN A 117 -20.47 -11.03 7.29
CA GLN A 117 -19.55 -11.69 8.21
C GLN A 117 -20.25 -11.95 9.56
N PRO A 118 -19.90 -13.05 10.25
CA PRO A 118 -20.33 -13.30 11.62
C PRO A 118 -20.07 -12.09 12.51
N ARG A 119 -21.00 -11.80 13.42
CA ARG A 119 -20.96 -10.58 14.26
C ARG A 119 -19.64 -10.44 15.01
N TRP A 120 -19.10 -11.53 15.55
CA TRP A 120 -17.83 -11.50 16.28
C TRP A 120 -16.66 -10.98 15.41
N LYS A 121 -16.61 -11.31 14.11
CA LYS A 121 -15.56 -10.78 13.20
C LYS A 121 -15.70 -9.28 13.03
N THR A 122 -16.94 -8.79 12.86
CA THR A 122 -17.19 -7.34 12.78
C THR A 122 -16.80 -6.62 14.07
N CYS A 123 -17.01 -7.24 15.24
CA CYS A 123 -16.57 -6.70 16.52
C CYS A 123 -15.04 -6.69 16.65
N VAL A 124 -14.34 -7.76 16.26
CA VAL A 124 -12.87 -7.82 16.26
C VAL A 124 -12.29 -6.74 15.36
N ASN A 125 -12.80 -6.59 14.13
CA ASN A 125 -12.36 -5.55 13.20
C ASN A 125 -12.62 -4.15 13.75
N ALA A 126 -13.75 -3.94 14.44
CA ALA A 126 -14.04 -2.66 15.08
C ALA A 126 -13.06 -2.35 16.22
N VAL A 127 -12.65 -3.35 17.00
CA VAL A 127 -11.62 -3.17 18.03
C VAL A 127 -10.27 -2.86 17.37
N ASP A 128 -9.87 -3.56 16.32
CA ASP A 128 -8.61 -3.29 15.63
C ASP A 128 -8.57 -1.88 15.01
N ASN A 129 -9.63 -1.48 14.30
CA ASN A 129 -9.72 -0.16 13.67
C ASN A 129 -9.65 1.02 14.66
N ASN A 130 -10.10 0.83 15.90
CA ASN A 130 -10.23 1.91 16.89
C ASN A 130 -9.21 1.82 18.03
N LEU A 131 -8.79 0.61 18.39
CA LEU A 131 -7.94 0.27 19.54
C LEU A 131 -6.81 -0.70 19.14
N GLY A 132 -6.43 -0.74 17.87
CA GLY A 132 -5.59 -1.80 17.31
C GLY A 132 -4.18 -1.92 17.87
N GLU A 133 -3.56 -0.85 18.38
CA GLU A 133 -2.28 -0.99 19.08
C GLU A 133 -2.47 -1.65 20.46
N ALA A 134 -3.55 -1.35 21.18
CA ALA A 134 -3.89 -2.04 22.43
C ALA A 134 -4.25 -3.51 22.19
N LEU A 135 -5.05 -3.81 21.15
CA LEU A 135 -5.29 -5.19 20.71
C LEU A 135 -3.97 -5.88 20.32
N GLY A 136 -3.10 -5.14 19.63
CA GLY A 136 -1.79 -5.60 19.19
C GLY A 136 -0.91 -6.09 20.33
N GLN A 137 -0.94 -5.46 21.51
CA GLN A 137 -0.21 -5.95 22.69
C GLN A 137 -0.59 -7.38 23.05
N GLU A 138 -1.89 -7.68 23.09
CA GLU A 138 -2.37 -9.02 23.40
C GLU A 138 -2.13 -10.01 22.26
N TYR A 139 -2.17 -9.54 21.01
CA TYR A 139 -1.86 -10.35 19.84
C TYR A 139 -0.39 -10.82 19.84
N ILE A 140 0.55 -9.91 20.07
CA ILE A 140 1.99 -10.18 20.05
C ILE A 140 2.38 -11.26 21.07
N LYS A 141 1.80 -11.20 22.29
CA LYS A 141 2.04 -12.21 23.35
C LYS A 141 1.74 -13.64 22.90
N LYS A 142 0.84 -13.80 21.92
CA LYS A 142 0.38 -15.11 21.43
C LYS A 142 1.00 -15.51 20.10
N ALA A 143 1.24 -14.54 19.22
CA ALA A 143 1.46 -14.80 17.80
C ALA A 143 2.83 -14.32 17.28
N PHE A 144 3.69 -13.73 18.12
CA PHE A 144 4.96 -13.19 17.68
C PHE A 144 6.10 -13.48 18.67
N THR A 145 7.23 -13.96 18.15
CA THR A 145 8.38 -14.39 18.95
C THR A 145 9.64 -13.57 18.63
N PRO A 146 10.59 -13.43 19.58
CA PRO A 146 11.89 -12.80 19.31
C PRO A 146 12.66 -13.47 18.16
N GLU A 147 12.53 -14.79 18.00
CA GLU A 147 13.19 -15.56 16.95
C GLU A 147 12.64 -15.20 15.56
N ALA A 148 11.33 -14.98 15.44
CA ALA A 148 10.72 -14.49 14.20
C ALA A 148 11.28 -13.11 13.82
N ARG A 149 11.47 -12.22 14.81
CA ARG A 149 12.09 -10.91 14.59
C ARG A 149 13.54 -11.05 14.11
N ALA A 150 14.33 -11.92 14.74
CA ALA A 150 15.72 -12.15 14.36
C ALA A 150 15.82 -12.71 12.93
N ARG A 151 14.98 -13.68 12.57
CA ARG A 151 14.96 -14.25 11.22
C ARG A 151 14.53 -13.24 10.16
N MET A 152 13.55 -12.39 10.46
CA MET A 152 13.16 -11.29 9.57
C MET A 152 14.27 -10.27 9.36
N ASN A 153 15.06 -9.96 10.39
CA ASN A 153 16.22 -9.08 10.24
C ASN A 153 17.24 -9.66 9.25
N GLU A 154 17.56 -10.94 9.37
CA GLU A 154 18.49 -11.62 8.46
C GLU A 154 17.99 -11.60 7.00
N LEU A 155 16.69 -11.88 6.79
CA LEU A 155 16.09 -11.78 5.45
C LEU A 155 16.20 -10.35 4.89
N ILE A 156 15.84 -9.34 5.68
CA ILE A 156 15.94 -7.93 5.26
C ILE A 156 17.39 -7.55 4.93
N ASP A 157 18.37 -7.99 5.73
CA ASP A 157 19.78 -7.72 5.47
C ASP A 157 20.24 -8.35 4.15
N ASN A 158 19.84 -9.60 3.90
CA ASN A 158 20.16 -10.32 2.66
C ASN A 158 19.52 -9.64 1.43
N LEU A 159 18.26 -9.20 1.54
CA LEU A 159 17.53 -8.51 0.49
C LEU A 159 18.12 -7.13 0.19
N LEU A 160 18.48 -6.35 1.22
CA LEU A 160 19.16 -5.06 1.05
C LEU A 160 20.54 -5.25 0.40
N ALA A 161 21.30 -6.28 0.79
CA ALA A 161 22.58 -6.59 0.16
C ALA A 161 22.42 -6.95 -1.33
N ALA A 162 21.42 -7.76 -1.68
CA ALA A 162 21.10 -8.08 -3.07
C ALA A 162 20.72 -6.82 -3.87
N MET A 163 19.87 -5.95 -3.31
CA MET A 163 19.48 -4.70 -3.97
C MET A 163 20.69 -3.79 -4.22
N LYS A 164 21.61 -3.64 -3.25
CA LYS A 164 22.84 -2.85 -3.42
C LYS A 164 23.68 -3.37 -4.59
N GLU A 165 23.86 -4.68 -4.69
CA GLU A 165 24.63 -5.30 -5.76
C GLU A 165 23.97 -5.15 -7.11
N ARG A 166 22.64 -5.30 -7.18
CA ARG A 166 21.88 -5.09 -8.41
C ARG A 166 22.04 -3.66 -8.92
N VAL A 167 21.82 -2.65 -8.06
CA VAL A 167 21.99 -1.23 -8.44
C VAL A 167 23.39 -0.94 -8.99
N ASN A 168 24.44 -1.52 -8.41
CA ASN A 168 25.81 -1.34 -8.90
C ASN A 168 26.00 -1.90 -10.33
N LYS A 169 25.31 -2.98 -10.68
CA LYS A 169 25.38 -3.65 -11.98
C LYS A 169 24.46 -3.05 -13.06
N LEU A 170 23.65 -2.04 -12.74
CA LEU A 170 22.74 -1.42 -13.73
C LEU A 170 23.50 -0.54 -14.72
N ASP A 171 23.72 -1.00 -15.95
CA ASP A 171 24.44 -0.24 -16.99
C ASP A 171 23.68 1.00 -17.48
N TRP A 172 22.38 1.06 -17.19
CA TRP A 172 21.52 2.14 -17.65
C TRP A 172 21.55 3.37 -16.73
N MET A 173 22.02 3.24 -15.49
CA MET A 173 22.14 4.35 -14.52
C MET A 173 23.56 4.92 -14.46
N SER A 174 23.67 6.24 -14.43
CA SER A 174 24.95 6.92 -14.19
C SER A 174 25.51 6.66 -12.78
N PRO A 175 26.83 6.83 -12.56
CA PRO A 175 27.42 6.76 -11.22
C PRO A 175 26.76 7.70 -10.20
N GLU A 176 26.34 8.90 -10.64
CA GLU A 176 25.68 9.89 -9.79
C GLU A 176 24.35 9.36 -9.23
N THR A 177 23.45 8.90 -10.10
CA THR A 177 22.15 8.35 -9.67
C THR A 177 22.33 7.06 -8.87
N LYS A 178 23.32 6.22 -9.20
CA LYS A 178 23.66 5.03 -8.40
C LYS A 178 24.07 5.41 -6.98
N ASN A 179 24.88 6.44 -6.79
CA ASN A 179 25.29 6.89 -5.46
C ASN A 179 24.09 7.37 -4.62
N GLN A 180 23.14 8.09 -5.22
CA GLN A 180 21.89 8.49 -4.55
C GLN A 180 21.03 7.28 -4.18
N ALA A 181 20.90 6.30 -5.09
CA ALA A 181 20.19 5.06 -4.80
C ALA A 181 20.86 4.28 -3.66
N GLN A 182 22.19 4.18 -3.62
CA GLN A 182 22.94 3.54 -2.53
C GLN A 182 22.73 4.25 -1.19
N ALA A 183 22.75 5.59 -1.18
CA ALA A 183 22.46 6.37 0.02
C ALA A 183 21.05 6.10 0.55
N LYS A 184 20.06 6.03 -0.36
CA LYS A 184 18.68 5.70 -0.01
C LYS A 184 18.55 4.27 0.52
N ILE A 185 19.18 3.27 -0.12
CA ILE A 185 19.19 1.88 0.37
C ILE A 185 19.81 1.81 1.77
N ALA A 186 20.91 2.54 2.00
CA ALA A 186 21.61 2.55 3.29
C ALA A 186 20.81 3.21 4.41
N SER A 187 19.86 4.11 4.10
CA SER A 187 19.04 4.80 5.09
C SER A 187 17.70 4.11 5.39
N PHE A 188 17.38 2.97 4.76
CA PHE A 188 16.14 2.23 5.03
C PHE A 188 16.01 1.88 6.52
N LYS A 189 14.87 2.24 7.10
CA LYS A 189 14.49 1.79 8.43
C LYS A 189 13.56 0.59 8.32
N ARG A 190 13.62 -0.30 9.31
CA ARG A 190 12.78 -1.50 9.36
C ARG A 190 11.90 -1.48 10.60
N LYS A 191 10.66 -1.90 10.43
CA LYS A 191 9.63 -2.04 11.47
C LYS A 191 9.09 -3.47 11.40
N ILE A 192 9.37 -4.29 12.42
CA ILE A 192 9.08 -5.74 12.40
C ILE A 192 8.24 -6.14 13.62
N GLY A 193 7.11 -6.81 13.40
CA GLY A 193 6.20 -7.28 14.44
C GLY A 193 5.32 -6.19 15.06
N SER A 194 5.95 -5.27 15.79
CA SER A 194 5.25 -4.27 16.61
C SER A 194 6.07 -3.02 16.92
N PRO A 195 5.43 -1.88 17.22
CA PRO A 195 6.14 -0.71 17.76
C PRO A 195 6.69 -0.99 19.15
N ASP A 196 7.88 -0.44 19.45
CA ASP A 196 8.46 -0.50 20.81
C ASP A 196 7.67 0.38 21.78
N LYS A 197 7.13 1.50 21.28
CA LYS A 197 6.29 2.42 22.02
C LYS A 197 4.92 2.51 21.36
N LEU A 198 3.89 2.12 22.09
CA LEU A 198 2.52 2.22 21.61
C LEU A 198 1.89 3.58 21.87
N ARG A 199 0.95 3.94 21.01
CA ARG A 199 0.06 5.07 21.22
C ARG A 199 -0.87 4.77 22.38
N GLY A 200 -0.94 5.71 23.33
CA GLY A 200 -1.92 5.67 24.40
C GLY A 200 -3.33 6.03 23.90
N TYR A 201 -4.33 5.63 24.69
CA TYR A 201 -5.76 5.90 24.43
C TYR A 201 -6.37 6.84 25.47
N ASN A 202 -5.53 7.59 26.18
CA ASN A 202 -5.97 8.53 27.21
C ASN A 202 -6.91 9.58 26.59
N GLY A 203 -8.12 9.70 27.16
CA GLY A 203 -9.17 10.60 26.65
C GLY A 203 -10.18 9.93 25.71
N LEU A 204 -9.98 8.66 25.32
CA LEU A 204 -11.02 7.87 24.63
C LEU A 204 -11.93 7.20 25.66
N THR A 205 -13.23 7.48 25.58
CA THR A 205 -14.25 6.82 26.42
C THR A 205 -14.96 5.73 25.62
N VAL A 206 -15.02 4.53 26.18
CA VAL A 206 -15.79 3.40 25.65
C VAL A 206 -16.84 3.00 26.69
N SER A 207 -18.10 2.89 26.27
CA SER A 207 -19.22 2.49 27.14
C SER A 207 -19.97 1.29 26.55
N ARG A 208 -20.71 0.57 27.38
CA ARG A 208 -21.62 -0.49 26.96
C ARG A 208 -22.95 0.05 26.41
N ASP A 209 -23.25 1.34 26.59
CA ASP A 209 -24.57 1.92 26.31
C ASP A 209 -24.89 2.03 24.80
N SER A 210 -23.89 2.32 23.97
CA SER A 210 -24.10 2.51 22.53
C SER A 210 -22.84 2.23 21.70
N TYR A 211 -22.95 1.27 20.78
CA TYR A 211 -21.89 0.95 19.83
C TYR A 211 -21.61 2.11 18.88
N ALA A 212 -22.65 2.73 18.30
CA ALA A 212 -22.50 3.87 17.40
C ALA A 212 -21.79 5.06 18.10
N ALA A 213 -22.15 5.33 19.36
CA ALA A 213 -21.49 6.37 20.14
C ALA A 213 -19.99 6.07 20.39
N ASN A 214 -19.62 4.81 20.61
CA ASN A 214 -18.21 4.42 20.73
C ASN A 214 -17.44 4.67 19.44
N VAL A 215 -18.01 4.34 18.27
CA VAL A 215 -17.37 4.58 16.98
C VAL A 215 -17.18 6.08 16.74
N PHE A 216 -18.19 6.92 17.00
CA PHE A 216 -18.05 8.37 16.88
C PHE A 216 -17.03 8.96 17.85
N ARG A 217 -16.99 8.50 19.10
CA ARG A 217 -15.95 8.93 20.06
C ARG A 217 -14.55 8.53 19.61
N ALA A 218 -14.40 7.34 19.02
CA ALA A 218 -13.11 6.90 18.49
C ALA A 218 -12.67 7.71 17.26
N ASP A 219 -13.59 8.07 16.37
CA ASP A 219 -13.32 8.97 15.24
C ASP A 219 -12.91 10.38 15.70
N GLN A 220 -13.64 10.95 16.66
CA GLN A 220 -13.31 12.25 17.26
C GLN A 220 -11.95 12.21 17.96
N PHE A 221 -11.66 11.14 18.70
CA PHE A 221 -10.37 10.93 19.35
C PHE A 221 -9.22 10.87 18.34
N ARG A 222 -9.38 10.12 17.23
CA ARG A 222 -8.38 10.02 16.16
C ARG A 222 -8.12 11.39 15.52
N VAL A 223 -9.18 12.12 15.15
CA VAL A 223 -9.04 13.47 14.57
C VAL A 223 -8.33 14.41 15.54
N ARG A 224 -8.71 14.42 16.82
CA ARG A 224 -8.04 15.25 17.83
C ARG A 224 -6.56 14.89 17.94
N ARG A 225 -6.24 13.60 17.96
CA ARG A 225 -4.86 13.13 18.03
C ARG A 225 -4.03 13.58 16.83
N ASP A 226 -4.57 13.48 15.63
CA ASP A 226 -3.87 13.90 14.40
C ASP A 226 -3.66 15.43 14.38
N LEU A 227 -4.62 16.22 14.91
CA LEU A 227 -4.46 17.67 15.04
C LEU A 227 -3.37 18.06 16.06
N LEU A 228 -3.14 17.25 17.10
CA LEU A 228 -2.08 17.49 18.08
C LEU A 228 -0.67 17.26 17.51
N ASP A 229 -0.55 16.62 16.34
CA ASP A 229 0.74 16.49 15.65
C ASP A 229 1.14 17.76 14.87
N ILE A 230 0.19 18.68 14.65
CA ILE A 230 0.49 19.95 13.97
C ILE A 230 1.44 20.78 14.84
N ASN A 231 2.46 21.37 14.20
CA ASN A 231 3.55 22.12 14.84
C ASN A 231 4.44 21.28 15.78
N GLN A 232 4.35 19.94 15.72
CA GLN A 232 5.26 19.04 16.43
C GLN A 232 6.27 18.39 15.46
N PRO A 233 7.46 17.97 15.95
CA PRO A 233 8.37 17.16 15.15
C PRO A 233 7.72 15.86 14.70
N VAL A 234 8.06 15.40 13.49
CA VAL A 234 7.56 14.11 12.97
C VAL A 234 8.10 12.95 13.81
N ASP A 235 7.19 12.21 14.43
CA ASP A 235 7.51 10.99 15.16
C ASP A 235 7.62 9.79 14.21
N ARG A 236 8.85 9.54 13.75
CA ARG A 236 9.15 8.44 12.81
C ARG A 236 9.07 7.04 13.45
N SER A 237 8.90 6.93 14.77
CA SER A 237 8.71 5.65 15.44
C SER A 237 7.33 5.04 15.21
N ARG A 238 6.34 5.87 14.80
CA ARG A 238 4.94 5.46 14.61
C ARG A 238 4.75 4.55 13.41
N TRP A 239 3.80 3.63 13.54
CA TRP A 239 3.44 2.67 12.50
C TRP A 239 2.16 3.10 11.79
N GLY A 240 2.06 2.75 10.50
CA GLY A 240 0.83 2.87 9.71
C GLY A 240 -0.12 1.68 9.87
N PHE A 241 0.36 0.59 10.46
CA PHE A 241 -0.39 -0.64 10.72
C PHE A 241 -0.42 -0.99 12.19
N THR A 242 -1.48 -1.71 12.57
CA THR A 242 -1.59 -2.35 13.88
C THR A 242 -0.85 -3.69 13.83
N PRO A 243 -0.30 -4.18 14.95
CA PRO A 243 0.39 -5.48 14.98
C PRO A 243 -0.36 -6.68 14.37
N PRO A 244 -1.69 -6.87 14.55
CA PRO A 244 -2.41 -8.00 13.95
C PRO A 244 -2.67 -7.86 12.45
N THR A 245 -2.33 -6.73 11.82
CA THR A 245 -2.57 -6.50 10.39
C THR A 245 -1.78 -7.51 9.53
N VAL A 246 -2.46 -8.20 8.62
CA VAL A 246 -1.84 -9.07 7.61
C VAL A 246 -1.58 -8.25 6.35
N ASN A 247 -0.50 -7.46 6.37
CA ASN A 247 -0.08 -6.63 5.24
C ASN A 247 1.40 -6.25 5.40
N ALA A 248 1.98 -5.56 4.43
CA ALA A 248 3.26 -4.89 4.52
C ALA A 248 3.19 -3.51 3.83
N SER A 249 4.18 -2.65 4.08
CA SER A 249 4.20 -1.32 3.46
C SER A 249 5.59 -0.70 3.43
N TYR A 250 5.82 0.12 2.42
CA TYR A 250 6.83 1.15 2.36
C TYR A 250 6.24 2.55 2.60
N SER A 251 7.03 3.43 3.23
CA SER A 251 6.72 4.86 3.33
C SER A 251 7.82 5.73 2.73
N GLY A 252 7.50 6.47 1.67
CA GLY A 252 8.42 7.42 1.04
C GLY A 252 8.90 8.53 1.98
N VAL A 253 8.00 9.06 2.83
CA VAL A 253 8.33 10.16 3.75
C VAL A 253 9.15 9.72 4.96
N ASN A 254 9.07 8.44 5.34
CA ASN A 254 9.87 7.89 6.43
C ASN A 254 11.13 7.16 5.96
N ASN A 255 11.18 6.79 4.68
CA ASN A 255 12.07 5.80 4.09
C ASN A 255 12.15 4.52 4.95
N ASP A 256 10.99 3.93 5.25
CA ASP A 256 10.88 2.73 6.08
C ASP A 256 10.02 1.64 5.44
N ILE A 257 10.31 0.40 5.82
CA ILE A 257 9.53 -0.81 5.49
C ILE A 257 8.94 -1.40 6.77
N THR A 258 7.67 -1.77 6.72
CA THR A 258 6.89 -2.22 7.87
C THR A 258 6.26 -3.58 7.63
N PHE A 259 6.53 -4.54 8.52
CA PHE A 259 5.98 -5.89 8.53
C PHE A 259 5.36 -6.16 9.91
N PRO A 260 4.04 -5.93 10.10
CA PRO A 260 3.34 -6.22 11.35
C PRO A 260 3.36 -7.72 11.68
N ALA A 261 3.19 -8.07 12.95
CA ALA A 261 3.18 -9.46 13.40
C ALA A 261 2.16 -10.32 12.64
N GLY A 262 1.05 -9.73 12.19
CA GLY A 262 0.03 -10.40 11.40
C GLY A 262 0.52 -11.00 10.08
N ILE A 263 1.47 -10.39 9.37
CA ILE A 263 2.00 -11.00 8.12
C ILE A 263 3.06 -12.07 8.38
N LEU A 264 3.61 -12.15 9.60
CA LEU A 264 4.72 -13.04 9.94
C LEU A 264 4.23 -14.44 10.35
N GLN A 265 3.43 -15.03 9.47
CA GLN A 265 2.85 -16.37 9.62
C GLN A 265 2.68 -17.07 8.26
N PRO A 266 2.47 -18.39 8.22
CA PRO A 266 2.19 -19.09 6.96
C PRO A 266 0.95 -18.52 6.25
N PRO A 267 0.94 -18.46 4.91
CA PRO A 267 1.97 -18.97 3.99
C PRO A 267 3.12 -17.99 3.74
N PHE A 268 3.10 -16.78 4.30
CA PHE A 268 4.14 -15.78 4.05
C PHE A 268 5.47 -16.15 4.71
N PHE A 269 5.43 -16.48 6.00
CA PHE A 269 6.62 -16.71 6.80
C PHE A 269 6.44 -17.90 7.74
N ASN A 270 7.43 -18.78 7.77
CA ASN A 270 7.52 -19.84 8.76
C ASN A 270 9.00 -20.02 9.14
N SER A 271 9.36 -19.69 10.38
CA SER A 271 10.75 -19.79 10.86
C SER A 271 11.31 -21.22 10.82
N ALA A 272 10.45 -22.23 10.80
CA ALA A 272 10.84 -23.64 10.69
C ALA A 272 10.75 -24.20 9.26
N ALA A 273 10.18 -23.44 8.31
CA ALA A 273 10.20 -23.85 6.90
C ALA A 273 11.57 -23.60 6.28
N ASP A 274 11.83 -24.29 5.18
CA ASP A 274 13.06 -24.08 4.44
C ASP A 274 13.15 -22.68 3.81
N ASP A 275 14.38 -22.31 3.46
CA ASP A 275 14.67 -20.98 2.96
C ASP A 275 14.08 -20.71 1.58
N ALA A 276 13.97 -21.69 0.70
CA ALA A 276 13.41 -21.42 -0.62
C ALA A 276 11.99 -20.87 -0.53
N ILE A 277 11.14 -21.46 0.32
CA ILE A 277 9.77 -20.97 0.55
C ILE A 277 9.79 -19.60 1.22
N ASN A 278 10.57 -19.41 2.29
CA ASN A 278 10.62 -18.12 3.00
C ASN A 278 11.11 -16.99 2.08
N TYR A 279 12.12 -17.21 1.24
CA TYR A 279 12.58 -16.21 0.27
C TYR A 279 11.57 -15.98 -0.86
N GLY A 280 10.89 -17.03 -1.32
CA GLY A 280 9.85 -16.94 -2.35
C GLY A 280 8.55 -16.29 -1.89
N ALA A 281 8.27 -16.36 -0.58
CA ALA A 281 7.09 -15.79 0.06
C ALA A 281 7.44 -14.45 0.73
N ILE A 282 7.71 -14.42 2.05
CA ILE A 282 8.01 -13.17 2.76
C ILE A 282 9.25 -12.45 2.21
N GLY A 283 10.25 -13.16 1.67
CA GLY A 283 11.42 -12.54 1.04
C GLY A 283 11.06 -11.72 -0.19
N ALA A 284 10.15 -12.23 -1.03
CA ALA A 284 9.61 -11.50 -2.18
C ALA A 284 8.77 -10.30 -1.74
N VAL A 285 8.00 -10.42 -0.65
CA VAL A 285 7.28 -9.28 -0.04
C VAL A 285 8.27 -8.25 0.52
N ILE A 286 9.37 -8.66 1.15
CA ILE A 286 10.43 -7.73 1.60
C ILE A 286 11.05 -7.00 0.41
N GLY A 287 11.37 -7.74 -0.67
CA GLY A 287 11.86 -7.15 -1.91
C GLY A 287 10.86 -6.16 -2.51
N HIS A 288 9.57 -6.49 -2.46
CA HIS A 288 8.48 -5.64 -2.93
C HIS A 288 8.48 -4.30 -2.18
N GLU A 289 8.49 -4.33 -0.84
CA GLU A 289 8.54 -3.10 -0.03
C GLU A 289 9.84 -2.30 -0.20
N ILE A 290 10.99 -2.96 -0.38
CA ILE A 290 12.24 -2.26 -0.70
C ILE A 290 12.13 -1.55 -2.05
N SER A 291 11.56 -2.22 -3.05
CA SER A 291 11.45 -1.70 -4.41
C SER A 291 10.43 -0.55 -4.54
N HIS A 292 9.44 -0.45 -3.65
CA HIS A 292 8.58 0.74 -3.54
C HIS A 292 9.37 2.01 -3.24
N GLY A 293 10.55 1.93 -2.61
CA GLY A 293 11.46 3.06 -2.50
C GLY A 293 12.00 3.57 -3.84
N PHE A 294 11.78 2.82 -4.91
CA PHE A 294 12.33 3.07 -6.24
C PHE A 294 11.29 2.89 -7.36
N ASP A 295 9.99 2.76 -7.04
CA ASP A 295 8.93 2.70 -8.04
C ASP A 295 8.62 4.09 -8.66
N ASP A 296 7.59 4.21 -9.48
CA ASP A 296 7.19 5.46 -10.13
C ASP A 296 6.92 6.63 -9.16
N SER A 297 6.53 6.34 -7.92
CA SER A 297 6.26 7.31 -6.86
C SER A 297 7.43 7.44 -5.88
N GLY A 298 7.89 6.34 -5.29
CA GLY A 298 8.97 6.33 -4.30
C GLY A 298 10.30 6.81 -4.85
N SER A 299 10.55 6.65 -6.16
CA SER A 299 11.72 7.26 -6.81
C SER A 299 11.75 8.79 -6.75
N ARG A 300 10.65 9.46 -6.39
CA ARG A 300 10.57 10.92 -6.20
C ARG A 300 11.02 11.39 -4.82
N PHE A 301 11.27 10.46 -3.88
CA PHE A 301 11.69 10.79 -2.51
C PHE A 301 13.18 10.48 -2.32
N ASP A 302 13.93 11.39 -1.68
CA ASP A 302 15.35 11.19 -1.34
C ASP A 302 15.54 10.25 -0.13
N ALA A 303 16.79 10.09 0.33
CA ALA A 303 17.16 9.19 1.42
C ALA A 303 16.59 9.64 2.79
N GLU A 304 16.23 10.91 2.93
CA GLU A 304 15.66 11.52 4.13
C GLU A 304 14.12 11.54 4.12
N GLY A 305 13.53 11.21 2.97
CA GLY A 305 12.09 11.17 2.73
C GLY A 305 11.49 12.49 2.26
N ASN A 306 12.29 13.39 1.70
CA ASN A 306 11.79 14.62 1.09
C ASN A 306 11.40 14.36 -0.36
N LEU A 307 10.30 14.96 -0.81
CA LEU A 307 9.93 14.98 -2.23
C LEU A 307 10.97 15.82 -3.00
N LYS A 308 11.90 15.16 -3.67
CA LYS A 308 13.07 15.78 -4.31
C LYS A 308 13.56 14.93 -5.47
N MET A 309 13.71 15.54 -6.65
CA MET A 309 14.30 14.88 -7.80
C MET A 309 15.81 14.67 -7.59
N TRP A 310 16.23 13.44 -7.33
CA TRP A 310 17.63 13.05 -7.17
C TRP A 310 18.21 12.31 -8.39
N TRP A 311 17.41 12.19 -9.46
CA TRP A 311 17.79 11.56 -10.72
C TRP A 311 18.44 12.58 -11.66
N THR A 312 19.44 12.15 -12.43
CA THR A 312 19.78 12.89 -13.65
C THR A 312 18.63 12.77 -14.65
N LYS A 313 18.45 13.79 -15.51
CA LYS A 313 17.41 13.76 -16.56
C LYS A 313 17.52 12.52 -17.46
N LYS A 314 18.75 12.15 -17.83
CA LYS A 314 19.04 10.98 -18.69
C LYS A 314 18.61 9.67 -18.02
N ASP A 315 18.93 9.50 -16.73
CA ASP A 315 18.58 8.28 -16.00
C ASP A 315 17.07 8.21 -15.74
N ARG A 316 16.41 9.35 -15.49
CA ARG A 316 14.95 9.41 -15.35
C ARG A 316 14.24 8.97 -16.63
N THR A 317 14.66 9.45 -17.79
CA THR A 317 14.09 9.02 -19.08
C THR A 317 14.26 7.51 -19.30
N LYS A 318 15.44 6.95 -18.99
CA LYS A 318 15.67 5.50 -19.09
C LYS A 318 14.85 4.67 -18.10
N PHE A 319 14.58 5.22 -16.92
CA PHE A 319 13.66 4.62 -15.96
C PHE A 319 12.23 4.62 -16.52
N GLU A 320 11.76 5.75 -17.03
CA GLU A 320 10.44 5.89 -17.65
C GLU A 320 10.25 4.91 -18.82
N GLU A 321 11.24 4.76 -19.70
CA GLU A 321 11.25 3.76 -20.78
C GLU A 321 11.03 2.33 -20.24
N ARG A 322 11.71 1.95 -19.16
CA ARG A 322 11.56 0.61 -18.55
C ARG A 322 10.21 0.43 -17.86
N THR A 323 9.74 1.45 -17.15
CA THR A 323 8.40 1.42 -16.56
C THR A 323 7.31 1.33 -17.62
N SER A 324 7.50 1.93 -18.80
CA SER A 324 6.56 1.82 -19.92
C SER A 324 6.41 0.38 -20.44
N CYS A 325 7.47 -0.44 -20.35
CA CYS A 325 7.40 -1.88 -20.63
C CYS A 325 6.40 -2.56 -19.69
N VAL A 326 6.47 -2.27 -18.38
CA VAL A 326 5.57 -2.84 -17.37
C VAL A 326 4.14 -2.37 -17.60
N VAL A 327 3.92 -1.08 -17.88
CA VAL A 327 2.60 -0.54 -18.22
C VAL A 327 2.02 -1.30 -19.42
N LYS A 328 2.79 -1.44 -20.50
CA LYS A 328 2.36 -2.14 -21.71
C LYS A 328 2.01 -3.60 -21.40
N GLN A 329 2.91 -4.33 -20.75
CA GLN A 329 2.71 -5.72 -20.37
C GLN A 329 1.41 -5.92 -19.61
N PHE A 330 1.19 -5.15 -18.54
CA PHE A 330 0.02 -5.36 -17.70
C PHE A 330 -1.27 -4.89 -18.36
N SER A 331 -1.20 -3.90 -19.26
CA SER A 331 -2.37 -3.46 -20.05
C SER A 331 -2.87 -4.50 -21.06
N GLU A 332 -2.05 -5.52 -21.38
CA GLU A 332 -2.44 -6.65 -22.25
C GLU A 332 -3.31 -7.69 -21.50
N TYR A 333 -3.34 -7.66 -20.17
CA TYR A 333 -4.02 -8.68 -19.38
C TYR A 333 -5.52 -8.43 -19.24
N GLU A 334 -6.29 -9.28 -19.92
CA GLU A 334 -7.76 -9.31 -19.84
C GLU A 334 -8.22 -9.99 -18.54
N VAL A 335 -8.98 -9.27 -17.72
CA VAL A 335 -9.55 -9.76 -16.45
C VAL A 335 -10.88 -10.48 -16.70
N GLN A 336 -11.78 -9.79 -17.42
CA GLN A 336 -13.08 -10.25 -17.90
C GLN A 336 -13.23 -9.83 -19.37
N PRO A 337 -14.21 -10.38 -20.12
CA PRO A 337 -14.42 -9.98 -21.52
C PRO A 337 -14.43 -8.46 -21.71
N LYS A 338 -13.45 -7.96 -22.47
CA LYS A 338 -13.21 -6.53 -22.77
C LYS A 338 -12.82 -5.65 -21.57
N LEU A 339 -12.52 -6.24 -20.42
CA LEU A 339 -12.03 -5.53 -19.23
C LEU A 339 -10.55 -5.87 -19.03
N PHE A 340 -9.68 -4.91 -19.31
CA PHE A 340 -8.23 -5.06 -19.16
C PHE A 340 -7.73 -4.35 -17.91
N ILE A 341 -6.60 -4.81 -17.36
CA ILE A 341 -5.90 -4.10 -16.30
C ILE A 341 -5.47 -2.72 -16.81
N ASN A 342 -5.61 -1.69 -15.98
CA ASN A 342 -5.02 -0.40 -16.26
C ASN A 342 -3.54 -0.40 -15.81
N GLY A 343 -2.62 -0.64 -16.74
CA GLY A 343 -1.18 -0.74 -16.44
C GLY A 343 -0.60 0.51 -15.77
N ASN A 344 -1.15 1.70 -16.04
CA ASN A 344 -0.72 2.95 -15.38
C ASN A 344 -1.19 3.01 -13.92
N LEU A 345 -2.42 2.57 -13.64
CA LEU A 345 -2.93 2.51 -12.27
C LEU A 345 -2.11 1.53 -11.42
N THR A 346 -1.73 0.40 -12.02
CA THR A 346 -1.06 -0.69 -11.32
C THR A 346 0.46 -0.62 -11.33
N LEU A 347 1.04 0.43 -11.90
CA LEU A 347 2.46 0.48 -12.26
C LEU A 347 3.38 0.21 -11.06
N GLY A 348 3.23 0.97 -9.97
CA GLY A 348 4.13 0.83 -8.82
C GLY A 348 4.05 -0.53 -8.15
N GLU A 349 2.86 -1.13 -8.07
CA GLU A 349 2.67 -2.47 -7.51
C GLU A 349 3.28 -3.55 -8.41
N ASN A 350 3.14 -3.40 -9.74
CA ASN A 350 3.73 -4.33 -10.69
C ASN A 350 5.26 -4.22 -10.74
N ILE A 351 5.81 -3.02 -10.59
CA ILE A 351 7.26 -2.81 -10.35
C ILE A 351 7.65 -3.49 -9.05
N GLY A 352 6.85 -3.28 -7.99
CA GLY A 352 6.98 -3.90 -6.69
C GLY A 352 7.15 -5.40 -6.77
N ASP A 353 6.21 -6.08 -7.42
CA ASP A 353 6.22 -7.54 -7.58
C ASP A 353 7.40 -8.03 -8.41
N LEU A 354 7.65 -7.39 -9.55
CA LEU A 354 8.71 -7.80 -10.47
C LEU A 354 10.10 -7.62 -9.84
N ALA A 355 10.38 -6.44 -9.31
CA ALA A 355 11.65 -6.15 -8.66
C ALA A 355 11.78 -6.93 -7.34
N GLY A 356 10.72 -7.03 -6.56
CA GLY A 356 10.73 -7.77 -5.31
C GLY A 356 11.11 -9.24 -5.49
N LEU A 357 10.54 -9.90 -6.51
CA LEU A 357 10.89 -11.28 -6.85
C LEU A 357 12.32 -11.44 -7.35
N THR A 358 12.82 -10.54 -8.20
CA THR A 358 14.18 -10.66 -8.72
C THR A 358 15.23 -10.40 -7.63
N ILE A 359 15.00 -9.41 -6.75
CA ILE A 359 15.85 -9.14 -5.59
C ILE A 359 15.81 -10.33 -4.62
N ALA A 360 14.63 -10.89 -4.34
CA ALA A 360 14.48 -12.04 -3.45
C ALA A 360 15.15 -13.30 -3.99
N TYR A 361 15.06 -13.54 -5.30
CA TYR A 361 15.74 -14.67 -5.92
C TYR A 361 17.26 -14.54 -5.83
N ASP A 362 17.81 -13.35 -6.09
CA ASP A 362 19.25 -13.09 -5.93
C ASP A 362 19.69 -13.26 -4.48
N ALA A 363 18.93 -12.71 -3.53
CA ALA A 363 19.20 -12.87 -2.10
C ALA A 363 19.15 -14.33 -1.66
N TYR A 364 18.21 -15.12 -2.21
CA TYR A 364 18.14 -16.55 -1.98
C TYR A 364 19.38 -17.26 -2.52
N LYS A 365 19.77 -17.03 -3.78
CA LYS A 365 20.97 -17.66 -4.36
C LYS A 365 22.22 -17.31 -3.56
N LYS A 366 22.36 -16.06 -3.14
CA LYS A 366 23.47 -15.60 -2.31
C LYS A 366 23.49 -16.27 -0.94
N SER A 367 22.32 -16.48 -0.33
CA SER A 367 22.22 -17.18 0.98
C SER A 367 22.75 -18.62 0.95
N LEU A 368 22.86 -19.22 -0.24
CA LEU A 368 23.37 -20.57 -0.48
C LEU A 368 24.86 -20.60 -0.83
N GLU A 369 25.52 -19.45 -1.04
CA GLU A 369 26.94 -19.41 -1.37
C GLU A 369 27.77 -20.04 -0.23
N GLY A 370 28.68 -20.96 -0.59
CA GLY A 370 29.49 -21.70 0.37
C GLY A 370 28.72 -22.77 1.18
N LYS A 371 27.41 -22.97 0.94
CA LYS A 371 26.60 -24.00 1.58
C LYS A 371 26.28 -25.15 0.59
N PRO A 372 26.05 -26.38 1.08
CA PRO A 372 25.52 -27.45 0.24
C PRO A 372 24.18 -27.04 -0.38
N ARG A 373 23.94 -27.45 -1.63
CA ARG A 373 22.63 -27.23 -2.28
C ARG A 373 21.54 -27.92 -1.45
N PRO A 374 20.43 -27.23 -1.09
CA PRO A 374 19.34 -27.85 -0.37
C PRO A 374 18.75 -29.04 -1.15
N ALA A 375 18.31 -30.07 -0.41
CA ALA A 375 17.67 -31.24 -1.01
C ALA A 375 16.34 -30.87 -1.68
N ASN A 376 15.90 -31.73 -2.60
CA ASN A 376 14.54 -31.67 -3.11
C ASN A 376 13.57 -32.05 -1.99
N ILE A 377 12.43 -31.37 -1.92
CA ILE A 377 11.36 -31.65 -0.94
C ILE A 377 10.06 -31.84 -1.73
N ASP A 378 9.34 -32.92 -1.44
CA ASP A 378 8.06 -33.28 -2.06
C ASP A 378 8.11 -33.29 -3.60
N GLY A 379 9.23 -33.74 -4.18
CA GLY A 379 9.44 -33.80 -5.62
C GLY A 379 9.82 -32.48 -6.30
N PHE A 380 9.94 -31.38 -5.55
CA PHE A 380 10.31 -30.07 -6.09
C PHE A 380 11.75 -29.69 -5.76
N THR A 381 12.42 -29.06 -6.74
CA THR A 381 13.75 -28.47 -6.53
C THR A 381 13.65 -27.22 -5.65
N PRO A 382 14.74 -26.81 -4.98
CA PRO A 382 14.72 -25.57 -4.21
C PRO A 382 14.32 -24.35 -5.05
N GLU A 383 14.77 -24.27 -6.32
CA GLU A 383 14.36 -23.20 -7.24
C GLU A 383 12.85 -23.21 -7.54
N GLN A 384 12.26 -24.40 -7.75
CA GLN A 384 10.80 -24.51 -7.95
C GLN A 384 10.03 -24.09 -6.69
N ARG A 385 10.52 -24.47 -5.51
CA ARG A 385 9.88 -24.14 -4.22
C ARG A 385 9.90 -22.64 -3.93
N PHE A 386 10.94 -21.91 -4.35
CA PHE A 386 10.92 -20.44 -4.33
C PHE A 386 9.71 -19.88 -5.09
N PHE A 387 9.52 -20.29 -6.34
CA PHE A 387 8.40 -19.76 -7.15
C PHE A 387 7.04 -20.26 -6.66
N LEU A 388 6.96 -21.46 -6.08
CA LEU A 388 5.75 -21.95 -5.43
C LEU A 388 5.40 -21.11 -4.18
N GLY A 389 6.39 -20.66 -3.41
CA GLY A 389 6.19 -19.74 -2.29
C GLY A 389 5.47 -18.47 -2.73
N TRP A 390 5.92 -17.85 -3.83
CA TRP A 390 5.25 -16.68 -4.40
C TRP A 390 3.84 -16.97 -4.90
N ALA A 391 3.66 -18.08 -5.61
CA ALA A 391 2.35 -18.44 -6.14
C ALA A 391 1.32 -18.67 -5.03
N GLN A 392 1.73 -19.27 -3.91
CA GLN A 392 0.85 -19.61 -2.79
C GLN A 392 0.38 -18.39 -1.99
N VAL A 393 1.23 -17.37 -1.81
CA VAL A 393 0.81 -16.14 -1.09
C VAL A 393 -0.31 -15.38 -1.83
N TRP A 394 -0.41 -15.58 -3.14
CA TRP A 394 -1.44 -14.98 -4.00
C TRP A 394 -2.60 -15.93 -4.34
N ALA A 395 -2.71 -17.06 -3.64
CA ALA A 395 -3.86 -17.95 -3.80
C ALA A 395 -5.15 -17.21 -3.38
N GLY A 396 -5.93 -16.76 -4.35
CA GLY A 396 -7.14 -15.99 -4.11
C GLY A 396 -8.04 -15.90 -5.34
N LYS A 397 -9.33 -15.72 -5.11
CA LYS A 397 -10.35 -15.54 -6.15
C LYS A 397 -11.31 -14.44 -5.75
N TYR A 398 -11.75 -13.67 -6.74
CA TYR A 398 -12.77 -12.65 -6.59
C TYR A 398 -14.08 -13.09 -7.24
N THR A 399 -15.20 -12.57 -6.75
CA THR A 399 -16.47 -12.60 -7.50
C THR A 399 -16.36 -11.70 -8.74
N PRO A 400 -17.14 -11.93 -9.81
CA PRO A 400 -17.10 -11.08 -11.00
C PRO A 400 -17.32 -9.58 -10.72
N GLU A 401 -18.22 -9.23 -9.80
CA GLU A 401 -18.50 -7.84 -9.42
C GLU A 401 -17.28 -7.20 -8.75
N ALA A 402 -16.67 -7.92 -7.81
CA ALA A 402 -15.45 -7.49 -7.15
C ALA A 402 -14.27 -7.36 -8.13
N GLU A 403 -14.10 -8.23 -9.13
CA GLU A 403 -13.06 -8.06 -10.15
C GLU A 403 -13.19 -6.73 -10.90
N ILE A 404 -14.43 -6.35 -11.28
CA ILE A 404 -14.70 -5.07 -11.94
C ILE A 404 -14.32 -3.90 -11.03
N LEU A 405 -14.69 -3.98 -9.75
CA LEU A 405 -14.36 -2.95 -8.77
C LEU A 405 -12.84 -2.83 -8.61
N GLN A 406 -12.15 -3.95 -8.39
CA GLN A 406 -10.70 -3.99 -8.18
C GLN A 406 -9.94 -3.41 -9.38
N VAL A 407 -10.27 -3.82 -10.61
CA VAL A 407 -9.60 -3.31 -11.83
C VAL A 407 -9.75 -1.79 -12.00
N LYS A 408 -10.86 -1.22 -11.51
CA LYS A 408 -11.14 0.21 -11.65
C LYS A 408 -10.55 1.07 -10.54
N THR A 409 -10.31 0.51 -9.35
CA THR A 409 -10.01 1.32 -8.15
C THR A 409 -8.76 0.90 -7.39
N ASN A 410 -8.29 -0.35 -7.52
CA ASN A 410 -7.14 -0.83 -6.75
C ASN A 410 -5.85 -0.64 -7.55
N PRO A 411 -4.78 -0.05 -6.96
CA PRO A 411 -3.46 -0.03 -7.59
C PRO A 411 -2.81 -1.41 -7.72
N HIS A 412 -3.32 -2.45 -7.07
CA HIS A 412 -2.77 -3.80 -7.23
C HIS A 412 -3.45 -4.55 -8.37
N SER A 413 -2.64 -5.22 -9.19
CA SER A 413 -3.13 -6.25 -10.11
C SER A 413 -3.84 -7.37 -9.35
N LEU A 414 -4.81 -8.04 -9.98
CA LEU A 414 -5.46 -9.22 -9.37
C LEU A 414 -4.43 -10.34 -9.10
N PRO A 415 -4.66 -11.21 -8.10
CA PRO A 415 -3.65 -12.15 -7.63
C PRO A 415 -3.03 -13.03 -8.73
N ARG A 416 -3.83 -13.55 -9.67
CA ARG A 416 -3.30 -14.35 -10.79
C ARG A 416 -2.29 -13.60 -11.65
N TRP A 417 -2.44 -12.28 -11.78
CA TRP A 417 -1.57 -11.43 -12.58
C TRP A 417 -0.34 -10.96 -11.80
N ARG A 418 -0.44 -10.85 -10.46
CA ARG A 418 0.70 -10.71 -9.55
C ARG A 418 1.59 -11.96 -9.54
N VAL A 419 1.02 -13.14 -9.78
CA VAL A 419 1.80 -14.37 -10.01
C VAL A 419 2.35 -14.40 -11.43
N ASN A 420 1.49 -14.46 -12.43
CA ASN A 420 1.93 -14.80 -13.78
C ASN A 420 2.71 -13.67 -14.47
N GLY A 421 2.36 -12.41 -14.18
CA GLY A 421 3.00 -11.23 -14.76
C GLY A 421 4.50 -11.19 -14.52
N PRO A 422 4.97 -11.05 -13.27
CA PRO A 422 6.40 -10.98 -12.99
C PRO A 422 7.13 -12.29 -13.30
N LEU A 423 6.54 -13.46 -13.02
CA LEU A 423 7.19 -14.75 -13.32
C LEU A 423 7.48 -14.94 -14.81
N SER A 424 6.61 -14.42 -15.68
CA SER A 424 6.83 -14.49 -17.14
C SER A 424 8.02 -13.65 -17.65
N ASN A 425 8.53 -12.72 -16.82
CA ASN A 425 9.74 -11.94 -17.07
C ASN A 425 11.01 -12.61 -16.51
N MET A 426 10.89 -13.69 -15.73
CA MET A 426 12.03 -14.30 -15.04
C MET A 426 12.57 -15.52 -15.81
N PRO A 427 13.74 -15.44 -16.48
CA PRO A 427 14.36 -16.61 -17.11
C PRO A 427 14.67 -17.72 -16.10
N GLN A 428 14.88 -17.38 -14.83
CA GLN A 428 15.08 -18.32 -13.74
C GLN A 428 13.83 -19.18 -13.48
N PHE A 429 12.63 -18.59 -13.62
CA PHE A 429 11.37 -19.34 -13.55
C PHE A 429 11.26 -20.31 -14.73
N ALA A 430 11.53 -19.82 -15.95
CA ALA A 430 11.50 -20.66 -17.14
C ALA A 430 12.47 -21.85 -17.03
N GLN A 431 13.68 -21.61 -16.51
CA GLN A 431 14.66 -22.66 -16.26
C GLN A 431 14.19 -23.67 -15.20
N ALA A 432 13.66 -23.20 -14.06
CA ALA A 432 13.24 -24.06 -12.96
C ALA A 432 12.10 -25.03 -13.34
N PHE A 433 11.23 -24.62 -14.27
CA PHE A 433 10.09 -25.43 -14.74
C PHE A 433 10.27 -26.01 -16.15
N GLY A 434 11.43 -25.82 -16.78
CA GLY A 434 11.69 -26.32 -18.13
C GLY A 434 10.80 -25.69 -19.22
N CYS A 435 10.37 -24.45 -19.03
CA CYS A 435 9.54 -23.72 -20.00
C CYS A 435 10.35 -23.44 -21.27
N LYS A 436 9.79 -23.79 -22.44
CA LYS A 436 10.40 -23.55 -23.75
C LYS A 436 10.12 -22.12 -24.24
N SER A 437 10.95 -21.62 -25.15
CA SER A 437 10.67 -20.39 -25.89
C SER A 437 9.31 -20.46 -26.58
N GLY A 438 8.54 -19.37 -26.54
CA GLY A 438 7.16 -19.30 -27.07
C GLY A 438 6.09 -19.89 -26.14
N ALA A 439 6.44 -20.47 -25.00
CA ALA A 439 5.45 -20.85 -23.99
C ALA A 439 4.77 -19.61 -23.40
N LYS A 440 3.50 -19.74 -22.98
CA LYS A 440 2.70 -18.61 -22.44
C LYS A 440 3.36 -17.88 -21.26
N MET A 441 4.16 -18.61 -20.48
CA MET A 441 4.87 -18.10 -19.30
C MET A 441 6.31 -17.65 -19.61
N VAL A 442 6.66 -17.46 -20.89
CA VAL A 442 7.98 -17.00 -21.32
C VAL A 442 7.78 -15.83 -22.28
N ARG A 443 8.06 -14.60 -21.83
CA ARG A 443 7.96 -13.42 -22.68
C ARG A 443 9.19 -13.29 -23.59
N THR A 444 8.96 -12.80 -24.81
CA THR A 444 10.05 -12.35 -25.70
C THR A 444 10.55 -10.98 -25.27
N ASP A 445 9.62 -10.08 -24.97
CA ASP A 445 9.89 -8.73 -24.49
C ASP A 445 9.88 -8.73 -22.95
N VAL A 446 11.02 -9.09 -22.37
CA VAL A 446 11.21 -9.13 -20.91
C VAL A 446 11.34 -7.72 -20.36
N CYS A 447 10.48 -7.35 -19.42
CA CYS A 447 10.63 -6.11 -18.67
C CYS A 447 11.61 -6.33 -17.50
N LEU A 448 12.61 -5.45 -17.38
CA LEU A 448 13.59 -5.47 -16.28
C LEU A 448 13.94 -4.03 -15.86
N LEU A 449 13.87 -3.75 -14.55
CA LEU A 449 14.10 -2.42 -13.98
C LEU A 449 15.31 -2.43 -13.05
N TRP A 450 15.10 -3.01 -11.87
CA TRP A 450 16.01 -3.10 -10.74
C TRP A 450 16.76 -4.42 -10.74
#